data_AF-A0A840P2Y5-F1
#
_entry.id   AF-A0A840P2Y5-F1
#
_cell.length_a   1.000
_cell.length_b   1.000
_cell.length_c   1.000
_cell.angle_alpha   90.00
_cell.angle_beta   90.00
_cell.angle_gamma   90.00
#
_symmetry.space_group_name_H-M   'P 1'
#
loop_
_entity.id
_entity.type
_entity.pdbx_description
1 polymer ?
#
loop_
_entity_poly.entity_id
_entity_poly.type
_entity_poly.pdbx_seq_one_letter_code
_entity_poly.pdbx_strand_id
1 'polypeptide(L)'
;MDKGLRGQTPTREEALAVLIIRTCAHVPAEEDFDYWTWCRAVRRGATFVTSGPLLRFGVTGHQPGQEARVPASGTVRVGARVQ
;
A
#
# COMPACT_ATOMS: atom_id res chain seq x y z
N MET A 1 -29.20 -1.19 19.93
CA MET A 1 -29.95 -1.96 18.94
C MET A 1 -28.97 -2.39 17.86
N ASP A 2 -28.58 -3.65 17.94
CA ASP A 2 -27.74 -4.35 16.98
C ASP A 2 -28.47 -4.41 15.63
N LYS A 3 -27.88 -3.83 14.58
CA LYS A 3 -28.25 -4.17 13.21
C LYS A 3 -27.16 -5.08 12.67
N GLY A 4 -27.44 -6.36 12.81
CA GLY A 4 -26.60 -7.45 12.36
C GLY A 4 -26.10 -7.27 10.93
N LEU A 5 -24.83 -7.60 10.77
CA LEU A 5 -24.17 -7.93 9.51
C LEU A 5 -24.88 -9.14 8.89
N ARG A 6 -26.03 -8.93 8.24
CA ARG A 6 -26.69 -9.92 7.40
C ARG A 6 -26.04 -9.88 6.03
N GLY A 7 -25.68 -11.05 5.50
CA GLY A 7 -25.05 -11.25 4.18
C GLY A 7 -25.89 -10.80 3.00
N GLN A 8 -26.02 -9.48 2.84
CA GLN A 8 -26.56 -8.85 1.64
C GLN A 8 -25.42 -8.67 0.64
N THR A 9 -25.68 -9.01 -0.63
CA THR A 9 -24.77 -8.67 -1.72
C THR A 9 -24.67 -7.14 -1.80
N PRO A 10 -23.45 -6.57 -1.79
CA PRO A 10 -23.29 -5.13 -1.93
C PRO A 10 -23.88 -4.66 -3.25
N THR A 11 -24.48 -3.46 -3.24
CA THR A 11 -24.86 -2.77 -4.48
C THR A 11 -23.61 -2.54 -5.34
N ARG A 12 -23.81 -2.26 -6.63
CA ARG A 12 -22.70 -1.97 -7.54
C ARG A 12 -21.87 -0.78 -7.05
N GLU A 13 -22.54 0.26 -6.57
CA GLU A 13 -21.92 1.47 -6.03
C GLU A 13 -21.07 1.16 -4.79
N GLU A 14 -21.59 0.34 -3.87
CA GLU A 14 -20.85 -0.09 -2.67
C GLU A 14 -19.66 -0.99 -3.02
N ALA A 15 -19.83 -1.92 -3.97
CA ALA A 15 -18.74 -2.76 -4.46
C ALA A 15 -17.64 -1.95 -5.15
N LEU A 16 -18.01 -0.97 -5.99
CA LEU A 16 -17.06 -0.06 -6.62
C LEU A 16 -16.30 0.75 -5.58
N ALA A 17 -16.97 1.24 -4.53
CA ALA A 17 -16.33 1.99 -3.46
C ALA A 17 -15.20 1.19 -2.78
N VAL A 18 -15.42 -0.12 -2.53
CA VAL A 18 -14.39 -1.02 -1.97
C VAL A 18 -13.20 -1.18 -2.92
N LEU A 19 -13.44 -1.17 -4.23
CA LEU A 19 -12.39 -1.37 -5.24
C LEU A 19 -11.57 -0.11 -5.53
N ILE A 20 -12.04 1.09 -5.13
CA ILE A 20 -11.37 2.34 -5.47
C ILE A 20 -10.00 2.43 -4.79
N ILE A 21 -9.90 2.08 -3.51
CA ILE A 21 -8.68 2.24 -2.72
C ILE A 21 -7.98 0.89 -2.53
N ARG A 22 -6.71 0.82 -2.93
CA ARG A 22 -5.86 -0.38 -2.82
C ARG A 22 -4.70 -0.13 -1.88
N THR A 23 -4.48 -1.05 -0.96
CA THR A 23 -3.22 -1.16 -0.22
C THR A 23 -2.28 -2.06 -1.01
N CYS A 24 -1.26 -1.46 -1.62
CA CYS A 24 -0.21 -2.19 -2.33
C CYS A 24 0.95 -2.44 -1.36
N ALA A 25 1.51 -3.65 -1.38
CA ALA A 25 2.66 -4.03 -0.55
C ALA A 25 3.78 -4.57 -1.45
N HIS A 26 5.02 -4.19 -1.16
CA HIS A 26 6.18 -4.71 -1.86
C HIS A 26 6.60 -6.04 -1.27
N VAL A 27 6.45 -7.12 -2.04
CA VAL A 27 7.02 -8.45 -1.75
C VAL A 27 8.33 -8.58 -2.55
N PRO A 28 9.47 -8.95 -1.93
CA PRO A 28 10.73 -9.11 -2.64
C PRO A 28 10.63 -10.22 -3.68
N ALA A 29 11.36 -10.09 -4.78
CA ALA A 29 11.30 -11.05 -5.88
C ALA A 29 11.81 -12.45 -5.49
N GLU A 30 12.59 -12.51 -4.41
CA GLU A 30 13.16 -13.72 -3.82
C GLU A 30 12.22 -14.43 -2.86
N GLU A 31 11.09 -13.81 -2.47
CA GLU A 31 10.07 -14.41 -1.62
C GLU A 31 8.84 -14.81 -2.44
N ASP A 32 8.15 -15.89 -2.04
CA ASP A 32 6.90 -16.30 -2.68
C ASP A 32 5.81 -15.24 -2.49
N PHE A 33 5.06 -14.98 -3.56
CA PHE A 33 3.89 -14.10 -3.48
C PHE A 33 2.71 -14.86 -2.87
N ASP A 34 2.71 -14.96 -1.55
CA ASP A 34 1.63 -15.54 -0.75
C ASP A 34 1.04 -14.53 0.26
N TYR A 35 -0.07 -14.95 0.88
CA TYR A 35 -0.78 -14.13 1.87
C TYR A 35 0.11 -13.74 3.05
N TRP A 36 0.95 -14.65 3.54
CA TRP A 36 1.74 -14.43 4.74
C TRP A 36 2.88 -13.44 4.50
N THR A 37 3.55 -13.57 3.36
CA THR A 37 4.60 -12.69 2.89
C THR A 37 4.05 -11.30 2.61
N TRP A 38 2.88 -11.22 1.97
CA TRP A 38 2.17 -9.95 1.83
C TRP A 38 1.84 -9.31 3.20
N CYS A 39 1.31 -10.08 4.15
CA CYS A 39 1.04 -9.57 5.50
C CYS A 39 2.32 -9.10 6.21
N ARG A 40 3.46 -9.80 6.05
CA ARG A 40 4.76 -9.31 6.58
C ARG A 40 5.16 -7.99 5.93
N ALA A 41 5.00 -7.86 4.61
CA ALA A 41 5.28 -6.62 3.88
C ALA A 41 4.42 -5.45 4.38
N VAL A 42 3.14 -5.72 4.69
CA VAL A 42 2.25 -4.73 5.32
C VAL A 42 2.72 -4.34 6.71
N ARG A 43 3.07 -5.31 7.57
CA ARG A 43 3.53 -5.04 8.94
C ARG A 43 4.83 -4.25 9.00
N ARG A 44 5.76 -4.47 8.06
CA ARG A 44 7.01 -3.68 7.96
C ARG A 44 6.82 -2.30 7.34
N GLY A 45 5.59 -1.92 6.95
CA GLY A 45 5.31 -0.64 6.31
C GLY A 45 5.82 -0.52 4.86
N ALA A 46 6.17 -1.63 4.21
CA ALA A 46 6.57 -1.65 2.81
C ALA A 46 5.35 -1.52 1.88
N THR A 47 4.52 -0.51 2.13
CA THR A 47 3.20 -0.33 1.54
C THR A 47 2.94 1.10 1.12
N PHE A 48 1.96 1.25 0.24
CA PHE A 48 1.31 2.52 -0.02
C PHE A 48 -0.16 2.30 -0.36
N VAL A 49 -0.95 3.37 -0.25
CA VAL A 49 -2.37 3.35 -0.56
C VAL A 49 -2.62 4.23 -1.79
N THR A 50 -3.33 3.71 -2.78
CA THR A 50 -3.62 4.43 -4.02
C THR A 50 -5.01 4.15 -4.54
N SER A 51 -5.62 5.15 -5.18
CA SER A 51 -6.77 4.97 -6.08
C SER A 51 -6.38 5.04 -7.57
N GLY A 52 -5.10 5.30 -7.85
CA GLY A 52 -4.52 5.38 -9.19
C GLY A 52 -3.66 4.15 -9.53
N PRO A 53 -2.69 4.29 -10.46
CA PRO A 53 -1.86 3.18 -10.89
C PRO A 53 -0.93 2.66 -9.77
N LEU A 54 -0.41 1.45 -9.98
CA LEU A 54 0.66 0.90 -9.15
C LEU A 54 1.94 1.72 -9.36
N LEU A 55 2.56 2.13 -8.26
CA LEU A 55 3.76 2.95 -8.26
C LEU A 55 4.89 2.23 -7.55
N ARG A 56 6.10 2.44 -8.07
CA ARG A 56 7.34 2.25 -7.33
C ARG A 56 7.89 3.64 -7.00
N PHE A 57 8.05 3.94 -5.71
CA PHE A 57 8.60 5.22 -5.27
C PHE A 57 9.52 5.06 -4.05
N GLY A 58 10.29 6.11 -3.77
CA GLY A 58 11.15 6.18 -2.61
C GLY A 58 11.66 7.59 -2.34
N VAL A 59 12.20 7.78 -1.14
CA VAL A 59 12.76 9.05 -0.66
C VAL A 59 14.25 8.87 -0.42
N THR A 60 15.08 9.61 -1.15
CA THR A 60 16.54 9.52 -1.05
C THR A 60 17.02 8.06 -1.17
N GLY A 61 16.42 7.30 -2.10
CA GLY A 61 16.73 5.88 -2.32
C GLY A 61 16.10 4.89 -1.34
N HIS A 62 15.44 5.34 -0.27
CA HIS A 62 14.77 4.49 0.70
C HIS A 62 13.34 4.19 0.26
N GLN A 63 12.95 2.92 0.33
CA GLN A 63 11.61 2.43 0.03
C GLN A 63 10.64 2.74 1.19
N PRO A 64 9.31 2.71 0.95
CA PRO A 64 8.32 2.73 2.03
C PRO A 64 8.66 1.71 3.12
N GLY A 65 8.50 2.12 4.38
CA GLY A 65 8.80 1.28 5.56
C GLY A 65 10.25 1.28 6.00
N GLN A 66 11.18 1.84 5.22
CA GLN A 66 12.57 2.02 5.63
C GLN A 66 12.76 3.33 6.39
N GLU A 67 13.64 3.33 7.38
CA GLU A 67 14.10 4.56 8.03
C GLU A 67 15.02 5.32 7.07
N ALA A 68 14.78 6.62 6.90
CA ALA A 68 15.60 7.51 6.09
C ALA A 68 16.11 8.66 6.94
N ARG A 69 17.42 8.89 6.94
CA ARG A 69 18.00 10.10 7.54
C ARG A 69 17.71 11.29 6.65
N VAL A 70 17.01 12.27 7.20
CA VAL A 70 16.69 13.53 6.52
C VAL A 70 17.50 14.67 7.15
N PRO A 71 17.94 15.65 6.34
CA PRO A 71 18.62 16.82 6.88
C PRO A 71 17.66 17.67 7.72
N ALA A 72 18.18 18.40 8.71
CA ALA A 72 17.38 19.25 9.60
C ALA A 72 16.66 20.40 8.84
N SER A 73 17.20 20.79 7.69
CA SER A 73 16.61 21.76 6.78
C SER A 73 16.93 21.38 5.33
N GLY A 74 16.12 21.85 4.38
CA GLY A 74 16.30 21.60 2.95
C GLY A 74 15.24 20.66 2.36
N THR A 75 15.57 20.03 1.24
CA THR A 75 14.65 19.17 0.48
C THR A 75 15.20 17.75 0.36
N VAL A 76 14.29 16.80 0.15
CA VAL A 76 14.63 15.40 -0.13
C VAL A 76 14.29 15.06 -1.57
N ARG A 77 15.02 14.10 -2.16
CA ARG A 77 14.72 13.62 -3.50
C ARG A 77 13.64 12.56 -3.42
N VAL A 78 12.54 12.78 -4.13
CA VAL A 78 11.50 11.77 -4.34
C VAL A 78 11.64 11.22 -5.75
N GLY A 79 11.75 9.90 -5.89
CA GLY A 79 11.67 9.22 -7.17
C GLY A 79 10.39 8.40 -7.23
N ALA A 80 9.66 8.45 -8.34
CA ALA A 80 8.47 7.64 -8.56
C ALA A 80 8.41 7.18 -10.03
N ARG A 81 7.91 5.95 -10.25
CA ARG A 81 7.63 5.38 -11.58
C ARG A 81 6.35 4.56 -11.52
N VAL A 82 5.57 4.63 -12.59
CA VAL A 82 4.45 3.71 -12.82
C VAL A 82 5.02 2.31 -13.12
N GLN A 83 4.34 1.27 -12.66
CA GLN A 83 4.63 -0.13 -12.98
C GLN A 83 3.62 -0.67 -13.99
#